data_AF-A0A5F4WL37-F1
#
_entry.id   AF-A0A5F4WL37-F1
#
_cell.length_a   1.000
_cell.length_b   1.000
_cell.length_c   1.000
_cell.angle_alpha   90.00
_cell.angle_beta   90.00
_cell.angle_gamma   90.00
#
_symmetry.space_group_name_H-M   'P 1'
#
loop_
_entity.id
_entity.type
_entity.pdbx_description
1 polymer ?
#
loop_
_entity_poly.entity_id
_entity_poly.type
_entity_poly.pdbx_seq_one_letter_code
_entity_poly.pdbx_strand_id
1 'polypeptide(L)'
;MRSSDPALSPPSCPWPRPTPGALLCPVNCSFGFETPILFQVCCLQPLGLGIMEVLTLPNSFQTQALWDLLHSPRVPGYALHSMPTMVVTSHQRKNPRELHRRQNLDPGKMQAKIQLMKTMLRNRQTSLRELQSHENFLAKFNEELIASIQDIEKSTALNVRALLQQQDILTTIIDILEYFNKKRLQQLKSELQEWEEKKKCKTSYLEQQVEQLNAKIDKTQEDVKFLSTYMDHEYSIKSVQIATLMHQLQEVKDSQQDELNDLSEMRRKVLKSLSDKIQKEEKKVLSSLVAKTQRPHEKALLQMVWESQASLKCIHSFRKFIGQFEENVPVLRAEVEELQAQIQEPREVIFEDVLLRRPKCTPDMDVILNIPAEEPLPF
;
A
#
# COMPACT_ATOMS: atom_id res chain seq x y z
N MET A 1 -27.24 -45.33 -5.49
CA MET A 1 -27.41 -44.65 -6.78
C MET A 1 -26.31 -43.60 -6.89
N ARG A 2 -25.24 -43.90 -7.64
CA ARG A 2 -24.17 -42.94 -7.95
C ARG A 2 -24.59 -42.20 -9.21
N SER A 3 -24.86 -40.91 -9.10
CA SER A 3 -24.97 -40.03 -10.27
C SER A 3 -23.61 -39.39 -10.49
N SER A 4 -23.03 -39.72 -11.63
CA SER A 4 -21.81 -39.11 -12.13
C SER A 4 -22.19 -37.83 -12.88
N ASP A 5 -21.77 -36.67 -12.38
CA ASP A 5 -21.88 -35.43 -13.15
C ASP A 5 -20.69 -35.32 -14.11
N PRO A 6 -20.92 -35.10 -15.42
CA PRO A 6 -19.83 -34.82 -16.34
C PRO A 6 -19.44 -33.35 -16.21
N ALA A 7 -18.17 -33.13 -15.86
CA ALA A 7 -17.54 -31.81 -15.91
C ALA A 7 -17.64 -31.22 -17.33
N LEU A 8 -18.46 -30.18 -17.50
CA LEU A 8 -18.41 -29.32 -18.68
C LEU A 8 -17.11 -28.51 -18.63
N SER A 9 -16.14 -28.92 -19.42
CA SER A 9 -14.96 -28.12 -19.74
C SER A 9 -15.38 -26.83 -20.46
N PRO A 10 -14.98 -25.63 -20.01
CA PRO A 10 -15.25 -24.40 -20.73
C PRO A 10 -14.44 -24.34 -22.03
N PRO A 11 -14.92 -23.65 -23.07
CA PRO A 11 -14.19 -23.48 -24.32
C PRO A 11 -12.87 -22.76 -24.04
N SER A 12 -11.78 -23.41 -24.44
CA SER A 12 -10.40 -22.95 -24.30
C SER A 12 -10.19 -21.67 -25.10
N CYS A 13 -10.35 -20.50 -24.47
CA CYS A 13 -9.89 -19.25 -25.08
C CYS A 13 -8.35 -19.30 -25.16
N PRO A 14 -7.73 -19.12 -26.34
CA PRO A 14 -6.28 -19.24 -26.50
C PRO A 14 -5.62 -17.94 -26.02
N TRP A 15 -5.41 -17.82 -24.71
CA TRP A 15 -4.52 -16.82 -24.15
C TRP A 15 -3.41 -17.52 -23.37
N PRO A 16 -2.14 -17.07 -23.53
CA PRO A 16 -1.03 -17.66 -22.83
C PRO A 16 -1.22 -17.47 -21.32
N ARG A 17 -1.09 -18.56 -20.55
CA ARG A 17 -0.98 -18.48 -19.10
C ARG A 17 0.24 -17.64 -18.74
N PRO A 18 0.14 -16.69 -17.81
CA PRO A 18 1.34 -16.06 -17.26
C PRO A 18 2.14 -17.13 -16.52
N THR A 19 3.41 -17.28 -16.90
CA THR A 19 4.38 -18.12 -16.21
C THR A 19 4.60 -17.62 -14.78
N PRO A 20 4.54 -18.48 -13.75
CA PRO A 20 4.92 -18.09 -12.40
C PRO A 20 6.45 -18.19 -12.28
N GLY A 21 7.14 -17.06 -12.43
CA GLY A 21 8.59 -16.96 -12.35
C GLY A 21 9.02 -15.80 -11.46
N ALA A 22 9.24 -16.13 -10.18
CA ALA A 22 10.20 -15.55 -9.25
C ALA A 22 10.49 -14.03 -9.33
N LEU A 23 9.95 -13.29 -8.36
CA LEU A 23 10.68 -12.18 -7.75
C LEU A 23 10.53 -12.26 -6.23
N LEU A 24 11.56 -12.85 -5.62
CA LEU A 24 11.93 -12.61 -4.23
C LEU A 24 12.77 -11.32 -4.17
N CYS A 25 12.60 -10.60 -3.06
CA CYS A 25 13.46 -9.56 -2.46
C CYS A 25 13.07 -8.09 -2.73
N PRO A 26 13.39 -7.15 -1.80
CA PRO A 26 12.57 -6.88 -0.62
C PRO A 26 12.28 -5.37 -0.39
N VAL A 27 11.36 -5.12 0.54
CA VAL A 27 11.16 -3.94 1.41
C VAL A 27 12.18 -2.78 1.28
N ASN A 28 11.72 -1.62 0.78
CA ASN A 28 11.74 -0.28 1.42
C ASN A 28 11.68 0.81 0.35
N CYS A 29 10.62 1.63 0.36
CA CYS A 29 10.73 3.10 0.25
C CYS A 29 9.37 3.75 0.50
N SER A 30 9.32 4.41 1.64
CA SER A 30 8.54 5.55 2.10
C SER A 30 7.65 6.31 1.11
N PHE A 31 6.48 6.65 1.64
CA PHE A 31 5.62 7.79 1.32
C PHE A 31 6.30 8.99 0.65
N GLY A 32 5.62 9.52 -0.37
CA GLY A 32 5.86 10.83 -0.96
C GLY A 32 4.76 11.18 -1.95
N PHE A 33 3.66 11.74 -1.44
CA PHE A 33 2.71 12.51 -2.24
C PHE A 33 3.44 13.74 -2.78
N GLU A 34 3.40 14.01 -4.09
CA GLU A 34 3.14 15.34 -4.65
C GLU A 34 3.13 15.38 -6.19
N THR A 35 2.02 15.92 -6.70
CA THR A 35 1.82 16.65 -7.97
C THR A 35 1.48 15.93 -9.29
N PRO A 36 0.66 16.60 -10.15
CA PRO A 36 -0.26 15.96 -11.07
C PRO A 36 0.23 16.03 -12.52
N ILE A 37 0.11 14.94 -13.25
CA ILE A 37 0.36 14.94 -14.69
C ILE A 37 -0.98 14.80 -15.41
N LEU A 38 -1.37 15.90 -16.06
CA LEU A 38 -2.31 15.97 -17.16
C LEU A 38 -2.15 14.73 -18.07
N PHE A 39 -3.13 13.83 -18.05
CA PHE A 39 -3.37 12.95 -19.20
C PHE A 39 -4.59 13.46 -19.95
N GLN A 40 -4.23 14.29 -20.92
CA GLN A 40 -4.92 14.66 -22.15
C GLN A 40 -6.00 13.65 -22.58
N VAL A 41 -7.25 14.03 -22.36
CA VAL A 41 -8.43 13.49 -23.03
C VAL A 41 -8.40 13.97 -24.49
N CYS A 42 -7.83 13.15 -25.37
CA CYS A 42 -7.92 13.20 -26.84
C CYS A 42 -7.62 11.75 -27.28
N CYS A 43 -8.51 10.95 -27.83
CA CYS A 43 -9.39 11.19 -28.97
C CYS A 43 -10.65 10.32 -28.85
N LEU A 44 -11.78 10.97 -28.62
CA LEU A 44 -13.08 10.50 -29.06
C LEU A 44 -13.74 11.71 -29.71
N GLN A 45 -13.58 11.82 -31.02
CA GLN A 45 -14.54 12.56 -31.84
C GLN A 45 -14.84 11.73 -33.09
N PRO A 46 -16.14 11.50 -33.37
CA PRO A 46 -16.59 10.82 -34.57
C PRO A 46 -16.43 11.80 -35.73
N LEU A 47 -15.74 11.40 -36.78
CA LEU A 47 -15.90 12.06 -38.07
C LEU A 47 -17.30 11.71 -38.58
N GLY A 48 -18.20 12.65 -38.34
CA GLY A 48 -19.53 12.68 -38.90
C GLY A 48 -19.49 12.69 -40.42
N LEU A 49 -20.48 11.98 -40.95
CA LEU A 49 -21.18 12.18 -42.20
C LEU A 49 -20.70 13.37 -43.04
N GLY A 50 -20.20 13.03 -44.22
CA GLY A 50 -20.09 13.94 -45.34
C GLY A 50 -20.07 13.13 -46.63
N ILE A 51 -21.26 13.00 -47.25
CA ILE A 51 -21.48 12.68 -48.67
C ILE A 51 -21.40 11.19 -49.04
N MET A 52 -22.55 10.49 -48.95
CA MET A 52 -23.06 9.62 -50.02
C MET A 52 -24.52 9.22 -49.75
N GLU A 53 -25.40 10.21 -49.63
CA GLU A 53 -26.81 10.04 -49.99
C GLU A 53 -27.02 10.79 -51.30
N VAL A 54 -26.92 10.10 -52.44
CA VAL A 54 -27.81 10.23 -53.60
C VAL A 54 -27.65 8.94 -54.42
N LEU A 55 -28.78 8.40 -54.88
CA LEU A 55 -28.94 7.32 -55.87
C LEU A 55 -29.18 5.90 -55.32
N THR A 56 -30.05 5.76 -54.33
CA THR A 56 -31.05 4.67 -54.38
C THR A 56 -32.25 5.13 -55.20
N LEU A 57 -32.16 4.97 -56.52
CA LEU A 57 -33.31 4.89 -57.41
C LEU A 57 -33.05 3.72 -58.37
N PRO A 58 -33.98 2.78 -58.54
CA PRO A 58 -33.78 1.65 -59.43
C PRO A 58 -33.87 2.15 -60.87
N ASN A 59 -32.73 2.35 -61.53
CA ASN A 59 -32.73 2.45 -62.97
C ASN A 59 -32.87 1.05 -63.57
N SER A 60 -34.12 0.58 -63.57
CA SER A 60 -34.62 -0.26 -64.65
C SER A 60 -34.49 0.54 -65.95
N PHE A 61 -33.32 0.53 -66.57
CA PHE A 61 -33.22 0.78 -68.00
C PHE A 61 -33.75 -0.46 -68.70
N GLN A 62 -35.08 -0.53 -68.69
CA GLN A 62 -35.85 -1.26 -69.66
C GLN A 62 -35.64 -0.54 -70.99
N THR A 63 -34.54 -0.87 -71.69
CA THR A 63 -34.43 -0.61 -73.13
C THR A 63 -35.39 -1.55 -73.85
N GLN A 64 -36.68 -1.29 -73.67
CA GLN A 64 -37.75 -1.78 -74.52
C GLN A 64 -37.65 -1.01 -75.84
N ALA A 65 -37.34 -1.75 -76.91
CA ALA A 65 -37.65 -1.44 -78.30
C ALA A 65 -37.58 0.04 -78.73
N LEU A 66 -36.36 0.57 -78.88
CA LEU A 66 -36.09 1.67 -79.81
C LEU A 66 -35.33 1.15 -81.05
N TRP A 67 -35.66 -0.07 -81.48
CA TRP A 67 -35.15 -0.68 -82.71
C TRP A 67 -36.11 -0.51 -83.90
N ASP A 68 -37.35 -0.07 -83.66
CA ASP A 68 -38.38 0.12 -84.71
C ASP A 68 -38.37 1.50 -85.39
N LEU A 69 -37.38 2.36 -85.10
CA LEU A 69 -37.32 3.74 -85.64
C LEU A 69 -36.16 4.03 -86.60
N LEU A 70 -35.34 3.02 -86.95
CA LEU A 70 -34.21 3.21 -87.87
C LEU A 70 -34.32 2.48 -89.21
N HIS A 71 -35.46 1.83 -89.51
CA HIS A 71 -35.70 1.22 -90.82
C HIS A 71 -36.96 1.82 -91.47
N SER A 72 -36.77 2.96 -92.11
CA SER A 72 -37.69 3.46 -93.15
C SER A 72 -36.90 4.26 -94.17
N PRO A 73 -36.68 3.74 -95.39
CA PRO A 73 -36.40 4.60 -96.52
C PRO A 73 -37.71 5.30 -96.88
N ARG A 74 -37.80 6.58 -96.53
CA ARG A 74 -38.85 7.48 -97.02
C ARG A 74 -38.62 7.66 -98.52
N VAL A 75 -39.27 6.84 -99.34
CA VAL A 75 -39.33 7.03 -100.80
C VAL A 75 -40.20 8.25 -101.07
N PRO A 76 -39.69 9.32 -101.72
CA PRO A 76 -40.56 10.40 -102.17
C PRO A 76 -41.29 9.93 -103.43
N GLY A 77 -42.62 9.79 -103.31
CA GLY A 77 -43.50 9.64 -104.45
C GLY A 77 -43.46 10.89 -105.32
N TYR A 78 -42.81 10.80 -106.47
CA TYR A 78 -43.01 11.74 -107.56
C TYR A 78 -44.08 11.18 -108.50
N ALA A 79 -45.32 11.60 -108.24
CA ALA A 79 -46.36 11.63 -109.23
C ALA A 79 -46.03 12.71 -110.26
N LEU A 80 -45.66 12.30 -111.48
CA LEU A 80 -45.77 13.15 -112.65
C LEU A 80 -46.59 12.41 -113.70
N HIS A 81 -47.81 12.92 -113.85
CA HIS A 81 -48.69 12.72 -114.96
C HIS A 81 -47.99 13.08 -116.27
N SER A 82 -48.05 12.17 -117.25
CA SER A 82 -48.12 12.55 -118.67
C SER A 82 -48.57 11.36 -119.51
N MET A 83 -49.89 11.27 -119.70
CA MET A 83 -50.48 10.55 -120.83
C MET A 83 -50.13 11.30 -122.12
N PRO A 84 -50.01 10.58 -123.24
CA PRO A 84 -50.78 10.99 -124.40
C PRO A 84 -51.70 9.87 -124.87
N THR A 85 -52.99 10.15 -124.71
CA THR A 85 -54.08 9.60 -125.51
C THR A 85 -53.92 10.02 -126.97
N MET A 86 -53.84 9.06 -127.90
CA MET A 86 -54.35 9.10 -129.28
C MET A 86 -54.40 7.61 -129.74
N VAL A 87 -55.54 6.90 -129.71
CA VAL A 87 -56.70 6.95 -130.62
C VAL A 87 -56.35 6.60 -132.08
N VAL A 88 -56.86 5.43 -132.50
CA VAL A 88 -57.34 5.01 -133.85
C VAL A 88 -56.24 4.54 -134.85
N THR A 89 -56.30 3.38 -135.52
CA THR A 89 -57.42 2.50 -135.95
C THR A 89 -56.94 1.08 -136.25
N SER A 90 -57.80 0.11 -135.97
CA SER A 90 -57.83 -1.21 -136.60
C SER A 90 -58.14 -1.07 -138.11
N HIS A 91 -57.41 -1.80 -138.96
CA HIS A 91 -57.96 -2.35 -140.21
C HIS A 91 -57.33 -3.72 -140.50
N GLN A 92 -58.15 -4.78 -140.42
CA GLN A 92 -57.93 -6.05 -141.12
C GLN A 92 -58.02 -5.82 -142.64
N ARG A 93 -57.23 -6.54 -143.44
CA ARG A 93 -57.77 -7.24 -144.63
C ARG A 93 -56.84 -8.31 -145.19
N LYS A 94 -57.48 -9.45 -145.50
CA LYS A 94 -57.02 -10.61 -146.27
C LYS A 94 -56.63 -10.22 -147.71
N ASN A 95 -55.68 -10.94 -148.30
CA ASN A 95 -55.39 -10.97 -149.74
C ASN A 95 -56.62 -11.41 -150.56
N PRO A 96 -56.82 -10.90 -151.80
CA PRO A 96 -56.25 -11.55 -152.99
C PRO A 96 -55.86 -10.63 -154.17
N ARG A 97 -55.07 -11.23 -155.09
CA ARG A 97 -54.67 -10.92 -156.49
C ARG A 97 -55.15 -9.64 -157.21
N GLU A 98 -54.15 -9.05 -157.91
CA GLU A 98 -54.15 -8.38 -159.24
C GLU A 98 -55.17 -7.27 -159.56
N LEU A 99 -54.69 -6.04 -159.82
CA LEU A 99 -54.75 -5.38 -161.13
C LEU A 99 -54.06 -4.00 -161.09
N HIS A 100 -53.38 -3.66 -162.19
CA HIS A 100 -52.71 -2.37 -162.43
C HIS A 100 -53.62 -1.15 -162.24
N ARG A 101 -53.10 -0.09 -161.58
CA ARG A 101 -53.28 1.29 -162.06
C ARG A 101 -52.29 2.27 -161.44
N ARG A 102 -51.46 2.88 -162.30
CA ARG A 102 -50.76 4.15 -162.06
C ARG A 102 -51.70 5.14 -161.38
N GLN A 103 -51.37 5.57 -160.17
CA GLN A 103 -51.91 6.79 -159.58
C GLN A 103 -50.74 7.71 -159.23
N ASN A 104 -50.66 8.80 -159.98
CA ASN A 104 -49.68 9.86 -159.83
C ASN A 104 -49.79 10.45 -158.41
N LEU A 105 -48.83 10.14 -157.56
CA LEU A 105 -48.65 10.81 -156.27
C LEU A 105 -47.99 12.16 -156.53
N ASP A 106 -48.72 13.23 -156.22
CA ASP A 106 -48.26 14.61 -156.29
C ASP A 106 -46.90 14.77 -155.55
N PRO A 107 -45.83 15.22 -156.24
CA PRO A 107 -44.49 15.29 -155.67
C PRO A 107 -44.40 16.16 -154.40
N GLY A 108 -45.29 17.15 -154.23
CA GLY A 108 -45.35 17.99 -153.03
C GLY A 108 -45.81 17.26 -151.76
N LYS A 109 -46.80 16.35 -151.87
CA LYS A 109 -47.29 15.54 -150.74
C LYS A 109 -46.28 14.46 -150.33
N MET A 110 -45.56 13.90 -151.30
CA MET A 110 -44.47 12.94 -151.03
C MET A 110 -43.28 13.63 -150.35
N GLN A 111 -42.90 14.83 -150.80
CA GLN A 111 -41.87 15.66 -150.18
C GLN A 111 -42.21 16.01 -148.72
N ALA A 112 -43.46 16.44 -148.44
CA ALA A 112 -43.92 16.77 -147.09
C ALA A 112 -43.92 15.55 -146.16
N LYS A 113 -44.33 14.36 -146.65
CA LYS A 113 -44.27 13.11 -145.90
C LYS A 113 -42.83 12.70 -145.58
N ILE A 114 -41.89 12.88 -146.51
CA ILE A 114 -40.46 12.65 -146.30
C ILE A 114 -39.90 13.62 -145.25
N GLN A 115 -40.27 14.90 -145.30
CA GLN A 115 -39.83 15.89 -144.31
C GLN A 115 -40.40 15.63 -142.91
N LEU A 116 -41.67 15.24 -142.82
CA LEU A 116 -42.28 14.81 -141.56
C LEU A 116 -41.57 13.57 -141.00
N MET A 117 -41.33 12.55 -141.82
CA MET A 117 -40.57 11.37 -141.42
C MET A 117 -39.17 11.73 -140.95
N LYS A 118 -38.44 12.61 -141.65
CA LYS A 118 -37.11 13.09 -141.21
C LYS A 118 -37.15 13.82 -139.88
N THR A 119 -38.23 14.58 -139.61
CA THR A 119 -38.41 15.30 -138.35
C THR A 119 -38.76 14.34 -137.22
N MET A 120 -39.64 13.35 -137.48
CA MET A 120 -39.94 12.29 -136.52
C MET A 120 -38.73 11.41 -136.21
N LEU A 121 -37.90 11.09 -137.21
CA LEU A 121 -36.69 10.30 -137.03
C LEU A 121 -35.66 11.06 -136.18
N ARG A 122 -35.53 12.38 -136.41
CA ARG A 122 -34.70 13.27 -135.58
C ARG A 122 -35.22 13.33 -134.13
N ASN A 123 -36.52 13.51 -133.94
CA ASN A 123 -37.14 13.52 -132.60
C ASN A 123 -36.98 12.17 -131.88
N ARG A 124 -37.16 11.05 -132.58
CA ARG A 124 -36.92 9.71 -132.03
C ARG A 124 -35.44 9.51 -131.67
N GLN A 125 -34.52 10.00 -132.49
CA GLN A 125 -33.08 9.97 -132.21
C GLN A 125 -32.65 10.90 -131.07
N THR A 126 -33.32 12.02 -130.84
CA THR A 126 -33.06 12.88 -129.68
C THR A 126 -33.61 12.26 -128.40
N SER A 127 -34.85 11.76 -128.40
CA SER A 127 -35.41 11.07 -127.24
C SER A 127 -34.63 9.81 -126.87
N LEU A 128 -34.12 9.05 -127.86
CA LEU A 128 -33.26 7.90 -127.59
C LEU A 128 -31.93 8.32 -126.96
N ARG A 129 -31.32 9.42 -127.41
CA ARG A 129 -30.09 9.96 -126.80
C ARG A 129 -30.32 10.46 -125.37
N GLU A 130 -31.45 11.12 -125.10
CA GLU A 130 -31.84 11.53 -123.76
C GLU A 130 -32.02 10.32 -122.84
N LEU A 131 -32.73 9.28 -123.31
CA LEU A 131 -32.88 8.03 -122.56
C LEU A 131 -31.52 7.37 -122.28
N GLN A 132 -30.64 7.28 -123.27
CA GLN A 132 -29.27 6.78 -123.06
C GLN A 132 -28.48 7.63 -122.06
N SER A 133 -28.66 8.95 -122.05
CA SER A 133 -28.01 9.84 -121.08
C SER A 133 -28.54 9.63 -119.66
N HIS A 134 -29.86 9.41 -119.51
CA HIS A 134 -30.47 9.09 -118.22
C HIS A 134 -30.06 7.71 -117.71
N GLU A 135 -29.98 6.71 -118.58
CA GLU A 135 -29.49 5.38 -118.25
C GLU A 135 -28.05 5.46 -117.70
N ASN A 136 -27.16 6.18 -118.39
CA ASN A 136 -25.78 6.38 -117.95
C ASN A 136 -25.69 7.14 -116.62
N PHE A 137 -26.55 8.15 -116.42
CA PHE A 137 -26.61 8.89 -115.15
C PHE A 137 -27.09 7.99 -114.01
N LEU A 138 -28.16 7.21 -114.22
CA LEU A 138 -28.69 6.29 -113.23
C LEU A 138 -27.70 5.18 -112.89
N ALA A 139 -26.95 4.66 -113.87
CA ALA A 139 -25.90 3.68 -113.65
C ALA A 139 -24.80 4.23 -112.72
N LYS A 140 -24.27 5.42 -113.02
CA LYS A 140 -23.27 6.10 -112.16
C LYS A 140 -23.80 6.39 -110.76
N PHE A 141 -25.03 6.92 -110.68
CA PHE A 141 -25.64 7.23 -109.39
C PHE A 141 -25.86 5.96 -108.54
N ASN A 142 -26.27 4.85 -109.17
CA ASN A 142 -26.38 3.56 -108.48
C ASN A 142 -25.02 3.02 -108.04
N GLU A 143 -23.96 3.15 -108.84
CA GLU A 143 -22.59 2.79 -108.44
C GLU A 143 -22.12 3.60 -107.22
N GLU A 144 -22.35 4.91 -107.22
CA GLU A 144 -22.03 5.78 -106.08
C GLU A 144 -22.83 5.42 -104.83
N LEU A 145 -24.12 5.13 -104.96
CA LEU A 145 -24.96 4.66 -103.86
C LEU A 145 -24.45 3.33 -103.29
N ILE A 146 -24.10 2.37 -104.15
CA ILE A 146 -23.54 1.07 -103.71
C ILE A 146 -22.24 1.30 -102.95
N ALA A 147 -21.35 2.16 -103.46
CA ALA A 147 -20.10 2.48 -102.79
C ALA A 147 -20.34 3.13 -101.41
N SER A 148 -21.29 4.06 -101.32
CA SER A 148 -21.65 4.72 -100.05
C SER A 148 -22.27 3.75 -99.05
N ILE A 149 -23.17 2.86 -99.48
CA ILE A 149 -23.76 1.84 -98.60
C ILE A 149 -22.67 0.92 -98.06
N GLN A 150 -21.75 0.48 -98.91
CA GLN A 150 -20.64 -0.39 -98.49
C GLN A 150 -19.69 0.31 -97.51
N ASP A 151 -19.43 1.60 -97.68
CA ASP A 151 -18.58 2.37 -96.77
C ASP A 151 -19.25 2.58 -95.39
N ILE A 152 -20.54 2.91 -95.40
CA ILE A 152 -21.34 3.02 -94.18
C ILE A 152 -21.44 1.67 -93.47
N GLU A 153 -21.65 0.58 -94.20
CA GLU A 153 -21.71 -0.77 -93.64
C GLU A 153 -20.36 -1.17 -93.01
N LYS A 154 -19.24 -0.91 -93.70
CA LYS A 154 -17.89 -1.19 -93.17
C LYS A 154 -17.59 -0.37 -91.92
N SER A 155 -17.84 0.95 -91.94
CA SER A 155 -17.59 1.81 -90.78
C SER A 155 -18.49 1.45 -89.59
N THR A 156 -19.76 1.09 -89.85
CA THR A 156 -20.69 0.62 -88.82
C THR A 156 -20.25 -0.73 -88.25
N ALA A 157 -19.82 -1.68 -89.08
CA ALA A 157 -19.31 -2.98 -88.63
C ALA A 157 -18.04 -2.84 -87.77
N LEU A 158 -17.15 -1.92 -88.11
CA LEU A 158 -15.99 -1.58 -87.29
C LEU A 158 -16.40 -1.00 -85.93
N ASN A 159 -17.35 -0.05 -85.92
CA ASN A 159 -17.87 0.54 -84.68
C ASN A 159 -18.55 -0.49 -83.78
N VAL A 160 -19.38 -1.37 -84.34
CA VAL A 160 -20.03 -2.46 -83.58
C VAL A 160 -19.00 -3.41 -82.97
N ARG A 161 -17.95 -3.78 -83.73
CA ARG A 161 -16.87 -4.61 -83.20
C ARG A 161 -16.14 -3.95 -82.05
N ALA A 162 -15.85 -2.65 -82.14
CA ALA A 162 -15.21 -1.90 -81.07
C ALA A 162 -16.09 -1.81 -79.80
N LEU A 163 -17.40 -1.58 -79.97
CA LEU A 163 -18.36 -1.56 -78.85
C LEU A 163 -18.47 -2.92 -78.16
N LEU A 164 -18.52 -4.02 -78.92
CA LEU A 164 -18.51 -5.37 -78.35
C LEU A 164 -17.24 -5.63 -77.54
N GLN A 165 -16.07 -5.24 -78.05
CA GLN A 165 -14.82 -5.36 -77.30
C GLN A 165 -14.83 -4.53 -76.01
N GLN A 166 -15.39 -3.32 -76.04
CA GLN A 166 -15.56 -2.52 -74.82
C GLN A 166 -16.49 -3.19 -73.82
N GLN A 167 -17.59 -3.79 -74.28
CA GLN A 167 -18.52 -4.52 -73.43
C GLN A 167 -17.88 -5.76 -72.78
N ASP A 168 -17.05 -6.50 -73.52
CA ASP A 168 -16.30 -7.64 -72.98
C ASP A 168 -15.31 -7.20 -71.90
N ILE A 169 -14.59 -6.09 -72.12
CA ILE A 169 -13.68 -5.50 -71.13
C ILE A 169 -14.45 -5.08 -69.88
N LEU A 170 -15.58 -4.37 -70.04
CA LEU A 170 -16.41 -3.93 -68.91
C LEU A 170 -16.97 -5.12 -68.13
N THR A 171 -17.43 -6.17 -68.81
CA THR A 171 -17.93 -7.39 -68.16
C THR A 171 -16.82 -8.05 -67.34
N THR A 172 -15.61 -8.16 -67.89
CA THR A 172 -14.44 -8.69 -67.17
C THR A 172 -14.11 -7.85 -65.92
N ILE A 173 -14.17 -6.52 -66.03
CA ILE A 173 -13.95 -5.62 -64.90
C ILE A 173 -15.02 -5.82 -63.81
N ILE A 174 -16.28 -5.97 -64.19
CA ILE A 174 -17.38 -6.24 -63.27
C ILE A 174 -17.12 -7.56 -62.51
N ASP A 175 -16.78 -8.64 -63.22
CA ASP A 175 -16.49 -9.94 -62.61
C ASP A 175 -15.33 -9.87 -61.61
N ILE A 176 -14.25 -9.16 -61.97
CA ILE A 176 -13.09 -8.94 -61.10
C ILE A 176 -13.49 -8.16 -59.84
N LEU A 177 -14.22 -7.06 -60.00
CA LEU A 177 -14.68 -6.25 -58.87
C LEU A 177 -15.63 -7.01 -57.96
N GLU A 178 -16.55 -7.79 -58.53
CA GLU A 178 -17.48 -8.61 -57.77
C GLU A 178 -16.74 -9.67 -56.94
N TYR A 179 -15.75 -10.34 -57.54
CA TYR A 179 -14.90 -11.30 -56.84
C TYR A 179 -14.13 -10.64 -55.69
N PHE A 180 -13.46 -9.51 -55.94
CA PHE A 180 -12.68 -8.80 -54.90
C PHE A 180 -13.58 -8.29 -53.78
N ASN A 181 -14.76 -7.74 -54.10
CA ASN A 181 -15.72 -7.29 -53.10
C ASN A 181 -16.24 -8.45 -52.25
N LYS A 182 -16.61 -9.59 -52.86
CA LYS A 182 -17.03 -10.80 -52.13
C LYS A 182 -15.92 -11.30 -51.19
N LYS A 183 -14.67 -11.38 -51.69
CA LYS A 183 -13.52 -11.80 -50.89
C LYS A 183 -13.27 -10.85 -49.72
N ARG A 184 -13.28 -9.53 -49.96
CA ARG A 184 -13.06 -8.53 -48.90
C ARG A 184 -14.18 -8.55 -47.86
N LEU A 185 -15.42 -8.72 -48.30
CA LEU A 185 -16.57 -8.84 -47.40
C LEU A 185 -16.46 -10.09 -46.51
N GLN A 186 -16.05 -11.22 -47.08
CA GLN A 186 -15.85 -12.45 -46.31
C GLN A 186 -14.72 -12.29 -45.28
N GLN A 187 -13.61 -11.65 -45.65
CA GLN A 187 -12.52 -11.34 -44.73
C GLN A 187 -12.97 -10.42 -43.59
N LEU A 188 -13.71 -9.35 -43.90
CA LEU A 188 -14.24 -8.45 -42.87
C LEU A 188 -15.22 -9.17 -41.93
N LYS A 189 -16.04 -10.09 -42.46
CA LYS A 189 -16.92 -10.92 -41.64
C LYS A 189 -16.15 -11.84 -40.70
N SER A 190 -15.07 -12.49 -41.16
CA SER A 190 -14.25 -13.34 -40.29
C SER A 190 -13.50 -12.52 -39.23
N GLU A 191 -12.95 -11.36 -39.59
CA GLU A 191 -12.31 -10.45 -38.63
C GLU A 191 -13.31 -10.00 -37.56
N LEU A 192 -14.52 -9.58 -37.97
CA LEU A 192 -15.56 -9.16 -37.04
C LEU A 192 -15.96 -10.29 -36.07
N GLN A 193 -16.13 -11.51 -36.57
CA GLN A 193 -16.46 -12.67 -35.75
C GLN A 193 -15.35 -12.97 -34.73
N GLU A 194 -14.08 -12.93 -35.13
CA GLU A 194 -12.95 -13.12 -34.23
C GLU A 194 -12.94 -12.06 -33.11
N TRP A 195 -13.19 -10.80 -33.45
CA TRP A 195 -13.29 -9.71 -32.47
C TRP A 195 -14.46 -9.91 -31.51
N GLU A 196 -15.60 -10.37 -32.01
CA GLU A 196 -16.78 -10.65 -31.19
C GLU A 196 -16.53 -11.82 -30.22
N GLU A 197 -15.94 -12.91 -30.69
CA GLU A 197 -15.57 -14.07 -29.86
C GLU A 197 -14.53 -13.69 -28.81
N LYS A 198 -13.51 -12.92 -29.18
CA LYS A 198 -12.48 -12.41 -28.24
C LYS A 198 -13.08 -11.49 -27.20
N LYS A 199 -13.98 -10.59 -27.60
CA LYS A 199 -14.72 -9.73 -26.67
C LYS A 199 -15.57 -10.58 -25.72
N LYS A 200 -16.31 -11.56 -26.24
CA LYS A 200 -17.15 -12.46 -25.44
C LYS A 200 -16.34 -13.27 -24.43
N CYS A 201 -15.22 -13.88 -24.84
CA CYS A 201 -14.26 -14.56 -23.96
C CYS A 201 -13.76 -13.63 -22.83
N LYS A 202 -13.40 -12.39 -23.16
CA LYS A 202 -12.91 -11.42 -22.16
C LYS A 202 -14.02 -10.99 -21.20
N THR A 203 -15.23 -10.76 -21.70
CA THR A 203 -16.39 -10.43 -20.87
C THR A 203 -16.72 -11.56 -19.91
N SER A 204 -16.81 -12.82 -20.38
CA SER A 204 -17.11 -13.97 -19.51
C SER A 204 -16.02 -14.20 -18.46
N TYR A 205 -14.75 -13.97 -18.80
CA TYR A 205 -13.65 -14.09 -17.83
C TYR A 205 -13.72 -13.00 -16.74
N LEU A 206 -14.08 -11.78 -17.11
CA LEU A 206 -14.26 -10.70 -16.15
C LEU A 206 -15.49 -10.93 -15.27
N GLU A 207 -16.60 -11.40 -15.83
CA GLU A 207 -17.80 -11.80 -15.07
C GLU A 207 -17.47 -12.87 -14.02
N GLN A 208 -16.73 -13.92 -14.40
CA GLN A 208 -16.28 -14.94 -13.45
C GLN A 208 -15.40 -14.39 -12.34
N GLN A 209 -14.49 -13.45 -12.64
CA GLN A 209 -13.68 -12.81 -11.60
C GLN A 209 -14.52 -11.96 -10.65
N VAL A 210 -15.50 -11.22 -11.17
CA VAL A 210 -16.44 -10.44 -10.34
C VAL A 210 -17.24 -11.36 -9.43
N GLU A 211 -17.76 -12.47 -9.95
CA GLU A 211 -18.50 -13.46 -9.16
C GLU A 211 -17.63 -14.09 -8.05
N GLN A 212 -16.38 -14.45 -8.37
CA GLN A 212 -15.43 -14.96 -7.37
C GLN A 212 -15.08 -13.94 -6.29
N LEU A 213 -14.92 -12.66 -6.66
CA LEU A 213 -14.65 -11.59 -5.70
C LEU A 213 -15.87 -11.33 -4.82
N ASN A 214 -17.08 -11.30 -5.39
CA ASN A 214 -18.31 -11.14 -4.64
C ASN A 214 -18.48 -12.29 -3.63
N ALA A 215 -18.27 -13.54 -4.04
CA ALA A 215 -18.32 -14.68 -3.12
C ALA A 215 -17.31 -14.57 -1.96
N LYS A 216 -16.11 -14.03 -2.21
CA LYS A 216 -15.11 -13.75 -1.15
C LYS A 216 -15.54 -12.61 -0.23
N ILE A 217 -16.14 -11.56 -0.79
CA ILE A 217 -16.69 -10.43 -0.02
C ILE A 217 -17.80 -10.93 0.90
N ASP A 218 -18.76 -11.70 0.37
CA ASP A 218 -19.87 -12.24 1.14
C ASP A 218 -19.37 -13.12 2.30
N LYS A 219 -18.44 -14.04 2.02
CA LYS A 219 -17.81 -14.86 3.08
C LYS A 219 -17.11 -14.00 4.14
N THR A 220 -16.33 -13.01 3.72
CA THR A 220 -15.63 -12.12 4.65
C THR A 220 -16.62 -11.31 5.48
N GLN A 221 -17.75 -10.90 4.89
CA GLN A 221 -18.81 -10.17 5.59
C GLN A 221 -19.52 -11.07 6.61
N GLU A 222 -19.74 -12.35 6.30
CA GLU A 222 -20.26 -13.34 7.25
C GLU A 222 -19.28 -13.55 8.42
N ASP A 223 -17.99 -13.70 8.14
CA ASP A 223 -16.94 -13.84 9.17
C ASP A 223 -16.91 -12.61 10.09
N VAL A 224 -17.01 -11.40 9.54
CA VAL A 224 -17.08 -10.16 10.32
C VAL A 224 -18.34 -10.10 11.18
N LYS A 225 -19.50 -10.48 10.65
CA LYS A 225 -20.76 -10.55 11.42
C LYS A 225 -20.65 -11.55 12.58
N PHE A 226 -20.05 -12.72 12.32
CA PHE A 226 -19.80 -13.72 13.35
C PHE A 226 -18.90 -13.17 14.46
N LEU A 227 -17.76 -12.57 14.09
CA LEU A 227 -16.83 -11.97 15.05
C LEU A 227 -17.45 -10.84 15.85
N SER A 228 -18.22 -9.94 15.22
CA SER A 228 -18.93 -8.87 15.93
C SER A 228 -19.87 -9.43 16.98
N THR A 229 -20.66 -10.45 16.61
CA THR A 229 -21.59 -11.12 17.54
C THR A 229 -20.84 -11.78 18.70
N TYR A 230 -19.72 -12.44 18.42
CA TYR A 230 -18.86 -13.03 19.45
C TYR A 230 -18.28 -11.98 20.40
N MET A 231 -17.79 -10.86 19.87
CA MET A 231 -17.22 -9.77 20.65
C MET A 231 -18.27 -9.12 21.58
N ASP A 232 -19.48 -8.89 21.07
CA ASP A 232 -20.54 -8.20 21.83
C ASP A 232 -21.19 -9.09 22.89
N HIS A 233 -21.27 -10.42 22.65
CA HIS A 233 -21.95 -11.34 23.57
C HIS A 233 -20.98 -12.19 24.40
N GLU A 234 -20.24 -13.09 23.76
CA GLU A 234 -19.45 -14.07 24.51
C GLU A 234 -18.22 -13.44 25.15
N TYR A 235 -17.48 -12.63 24.38
CA TYR A 235 -16.26 -12.00 24.88
C TYR A 235 -16.57 -11.01 26.01
N SER A 236 -17.60 -10.17 25.85
CA SER A 236 -18.01 -9.21 26.89
C SER A 236 -18.38 -9.92 28.19
N ILE A 237 -19.14 -11.01 28.13
CA ILE A 237 -19.50 -11.83 29.30
C ILE A 237 -18.24 -12.43 29.94
N LYS A 238 -17.35 -13.03 29.15
CA LYS A 238 -16.10 -13.63 29.66
C LYS A 238 -15.19 -12.58 30.30
N SER A 239 -15.10 -11.40 29.70
CA SER A 239 -14.31 -10.27 30.22
C SER A 239 -14.83 -9.82 31.59
N VAL A 240 -16.15 -9.67 31.74
CA VAL A 240 -16.77 -9.33 33.04
C VAL A 240 -16.58 -10.44 34.07
N GLN A 241 -16.66 -11.72 33.66
CA GLN A 241 -16.38 -12.86 34.55
C GLN A 241 -14.93 -12.83 35.07
N ILE A 242 -13.96 -12.55 34.19
CA ILE A 242 -12.55 -12.41 34.58
C ILE A 242 -12.37 -11.23 35.54
N ALA A 243 -12.94 -10.07 35.24
CA ALA A 243 -12.86 -8.91 36.12
C ALA A 243 -13.46 -9.19 37.50
N THR A 244 -14.60 -9.88 37.56
CA THR A 244 -15.23 -10.32 38.81
C THR A 244 -14.31 -11.25 39.61
N LEU A 245 -13.72 -12.26 38.98
CA LEU A 245 -12.78 -13.17 39.64
C LEU A 245 -11.52 -12.44 40.12
N MET A 246 -11.01 -11.47 39.36
CA MET A 246 -9.87 -10.65 39.77
C MET A 246 -10.20 -9.81 41.02
N HIS A 247 -11.39 -9.21 41.08
CA HIS A 247 -11.84 -8.49 42.27
C HIS A 247 -11.97 -9.41 43.49
N GLN A 248 -12.56 -10.60 43.32
CA GLN A 248 -12.67 -11.58 44.41
C GLN A 248 -11.30 -12.04 44.93
N LEU A 249 -10.35 -12.27 44.02
CA LEU A 249 -8.98 -12.64 44.41
C LEU A 249 -8.32 -11.51 45.20
N GLN A 250 -8.48 -10.26 44.74
CA GLN A 250 -7.93 -9.10 45.43
C GLN A 250 -8.56 -8.91 46.81
N GLU A 251 -9.87 -9.07 46.95
CA GLU A 251 -10.57 -9.02 48.24
C GLU A 251 -10.04 -10.08 49.22
N VAL A 252 -9.88 -11.32 48.76
CA VAL A 252 -9.32 -12.40 49.59
C VAL A 252 -7.87 -12.10 49.99
N LYS A 253 -7.06 -11.57 49.07
CA LYS A 253 -5.68 -11.17 49.36
C LYS A 253 -5.62 -10.07 50.42
N ASP A 254 -6.47 -9.07 50.31
CA ASP A 254 -6.52 -7.97 51.26
C ASP A 254 -6.99 -8.46 52.64
N SER A 255 -8.03 -9.30 52.69
CA SER A 255 -8.47 -9.97 53.93
C SER A 255 -7.37 -10.80 54.58
N GLN A 256 -6.61 -11.58 53.81
CA GLN A 256 -5.48 -12.37 54.33
C GLN A 256 -4.35 -11.47 54.86
N GLN A 257 -4.11 -10.33 54.22
CA GLN A 257 -3.11 -9.37 54.67
C GLN A 257 -3.51 -8.73 56.00
N ASP A 258 -4.79 -8.41 56.18
CA ASP A 258 -5.33 -7.89 57.43
C ASP A 258 -5.23 -8.92 58.56
N GLU A 259 -5.61 -10.18 58.33
CA GLU A 259 -5.43 -11.27 59.29
C GLU A 259 -3.95 -11.46 59.70
N LEU A 260 -3.03 -11.37 58.74
CA LEU A 260 -1.60 -11.48 59.01
C LEU A 260 -1.09 -10.30 59.87
N ASN A 261 -1.58 -9.10 59.59
CA ASN A 261 -1.26 -7.91 60.38
C ASN A 261 -1.76 -8.06 61.83
N ASP A 262 -2.99 -8.53 62.02
CA ASP A 262 -3.57 -8.80 63.35
C ASP A 262 -2.77 -9.85 64.11
N LEU A 263 -2.39 -10.96 63.47
CA LEU A 263 -1.51 -11.98 64.04
C LEU A 263 -0.14 -11.42 64.43
N SER A 264 0.44 -10.55 63.60
CA SER A 264 1.71 -9.90 63.90
C SER A 264 1.60 -8.98 65.13
N GLU A 265 0.48 -8.27 65.25
CA GLU A 265 0.20 -7.40 66.39
C GLU A 265 -0.02 -8.20 67.67
N MET A 266 -0.79 -9.29 67.61
CA MET A 266 -0.97 -10.21 68.72
C MET A 266 0.36 -10.79 69.18
N ARG A 267 1.19 -11.29 68.25
CA ARG A 267 2.54 -11.80 68.56
C ARG A 267 3.39 -10.74 69.26
N ARG A 268 3.40 -9.52 68.74
CA ARG A 268 4.13 -8.38 69.33
C ARG A 268 3.66 -8.08 70.75
N LYS A 269 2.34 -8.02 70.99
CA LYS A 269 1.76 -7.80 72.33
C LYS A 269 2.14 -8.92 73.31
N VAL A 270 2.05 -10.18 72.89
CA VAL A 270 2.43 -11.34 73.73
C VAL A 270 3.90 -11.28 74.08
N LEU A 271 4.79 -11.11 73.08
CA LEU A 271 6.24 -11.02 73.32
C LEU A 271 6.61 -9.85 74.24
N LYS A 272 5.98 -8.69 74.05
CA LYS A 272 6.18 -7.53 74.93
C LYS A 272 5.76 -7.84 76.36
N SER A 273 4.59 -8.44 76.55
CA SER A 273 4.11 -8.84 77.89
C SER A 273 5.02 -9.87 78.57
N LEU A 274 5.59 -10.83 77.82
CA LEU A 274 6.53 -11.81 78.35
C LEU A 274 7.87 -11.15 78.71
N SER A 275 8.39 -10.28 77.85
CA SER A 275 9.61 -9.52 78.10
C SER A 275 9.47 -8.67 79.37
N ASP A 276 8.36 -7.95 79.52
CA ASP A 276 8.09 -7.12 80.69
C ASP A 276 7.95 -7.98 81.97
N LYS A 277 7.35 -9.18 81.88
CA LYS A 277 7.29 -10.15 82.99
C LYS A 277 8.69 -10.66 83.38
N ILE A 278 9.50 -11.04 82.40
CA ILE A 278 10.89 -11.50 82.63
C ILE A 278 11.69 -10.40 83.32
N GLN A 279 11.69 -9.17 82.78
CA GLN A 279 12.40 -8.04 83.38
C GLN A 279 11.92 -7.74 84.81
N LYS A 280 10.62 -7.87 85.08
CA LYS A 280 10.06 -7.69 86.42
C LYS A 280 10.55 -8.77 87.39
N GLU A 281 10.55 -10.03 86.99
CA GLU A 281 11.07 -11.13 87.81
C GLU A 281 12.59 -11.04 88.01
N GLU A 282 13.36 -10.70 86.98
CA GLU A 282 14.80 -10.43 87.09
C GLU A 282 15.08 -9.33 88.13
N LYS A 283 14.37 -8.19 88.05
CA LYS A 283 14.49 -7.10 89.04
C LYS A 283 14.12 -7.54 90.45
N LYS A 284 13.06 -8.34 90.62
CA LYS A 284 12.66 -8.89 91.94
C LYS A 284 13.72 -9.83 92.49
N VAL A 285 14.21 -10.77 91.68
CA VAL A 285 15.26 -11.72 92.06
C VAL A 285 16.52 -10.96 92.45
N LEU A 286 16.98 -10.03 91.62
CA LEU A 286 18.13 -9.16 91.91
C LEU A 286 17.92 -8.39 93.22
N SER A 287 16.77 -7.75 93.42
CA SER A 287 16.47 -7.01 94.66
C SER A 287 16.46 -7.93 95.89
N SER A 288 15.91 -9.14 95.77
CA SER A 288 15.88 -10.12 96.85
C SER A 288 17.27 -10.67 97.18
N LEU A 289 18.11 -10.87 96.15
CA LEU A 289 19.49 -11.30 96.29
C LEU A 289 20.31 -10.21 96.97
N VAL A 290 20.21 -8.96 96.49
CA VAL A 290 20.85 -7.79 97.10
C VAL A 290 20.45 -7.67 98.57
N ALA A 291 19.15 -7.78 98.90
CA ALA A 291 18.70 -7.73 100.28
C ALA A 291 19.30 -8.88 101.12
N LYS A 292 19.29 -10.13 100.64
CA LYS A 292 19.87 -11.28 101.35
C LYS A 292 21.38 -11.18 101.55
N THR A 293 22.11 -10.65 100.58
CA THR A 293 23.57 -10.49 100.66
C THR A 293 23.96 -9.27 101.50
N GLN A 294 23.23 -8.16 101.39
CA GLN A 294 23.55 -6.92 102.11
C GLN A 294 23.14 -6.97 103.59
N ARG A 295 21.95 -7.49 103.92
CA ARG A 295 21.39 -7.49 105.30
C ARG A 295 22.33 -8.06 106.37
N PRO A 296 23.01 -9.21 106.18
CA PRO A 296 23.91 -9.77 107.19
C PRO A 296 25.11 -8.87 107.48
N HIS A 297 25.59 -8.15 106.47
CA HIS A 297 26.74 -7.27 106.58
C HIS A 297 26.37 -5.84 107.00
N GLU A 298 25.10 -5.45 106.94
CA GLU A 298 24.64 -4.09 107.24
C GLU A 298 25.01 -3.64 108.66
N LYS A 299 24.78 -4.48 109.66
CA LYS A 299 25.15 -4.17 111.05
C LYS A 299 26.67 -4.09 111.23
N ALA A 300 27.43 -5.00 110.62
CA ALA A 300 28.90 -5.02 110.70
C ALA A 300 29.52 -3.81 109.98
N LEU A 301 28.97 -3.42 108.82
CA LEU A 301 29.38 -2.22 108.10
C LEU A 301 29.06 -0.96 108.89
N LEU A 302 27.85 -0.85 109.47
CA LEU A 302 27.50 0.26 110.34
C LEU A 302 28.43 0.33 111.56
N GLN A 303 28.70 -0.81 112.20
CA GLN A 303 29.62 -0.88 113.33
C GLN A 303 31.03 -0.46 112.94
N MET A 304 31.57 -0.93 111.80
CA MET A 304 32.86 -0.46 111.28
C MET A 304 32.89 1.04 111.04
N VAL A 305 31.80 1.62 110.50
CA VAL A 305 31.69 3.07 110.32
C VAL A 305 31.69 3.81 111.67
N TRP A 306 30.94 3.32 112.65
CA TRP A 306 30.92 3.88 114.01
C TRP A 306 32.29 3.77 114.71
N GLU A 307 32.94 2.62 114.63
CA GLU A 307 34.27 2.36 115.18
C GLU A 307 35.33 3.22 114.50
N SER A 308 35.27 3.37 113.17
CA SER A 308 36.14 4.27 112.42
C SER A 308 35.96 5.72 112.88
N GLN A 309 34.71 6.18 113.04
CA GLN A 309 34.42 7.54 113.49
C GLN A 309 34.81 7.78 114.96
N ALA A 310 34.62 6.80 115.84
CA ALA A 310 35.08 6.85 117.23
C ALA A 310 36.62 6.90 117.30
N SER A 311 37.29 6.08 116.49
CA SER A 311 38.75 6.09 116.35
C SER A 311 39.26 7.45 115.88
N LEU A 312 38.61 8.06 114.88
CA LEU A 312 38.96 9.41 114.42
C LEU A 312 38.83 10.47 115.53
N LYS A 313 37.78 10.39 116.37
CA LYS A 313 37.63 11.29 117.53
C LYS A 313 38.71 11.06 118.60
N CYS A 314 39.09 9.81 118.83
CA CYS A 314 40.15 9.44 119.76
C CYS A 314 41.51 9.96 119.28
N ILE A 315 41.84 9.72 118.01
CA ILE A 315 43.04 10.26 117.35
C ILE A 315 43.07 11.79 117.47
N HIS A 316 41.95 12.46 117.25
CA HIS A 316 41.85 13.92 117.42
C HIS A 316 42.16 14.36 118.85
N SER A 317 41.65 13.64 119.85
CA SER A 317 41.89 13.94 121.28
C SER A 317 43.36 13.71 121.67
N PHE A 318 43.96 12.60 121.22
CA PHE A 318 45.39 12.35 121.44
C PHE A 318 46.26 13.40 120.77
N ARG A 319 45.90 13.84 119.56
CA ARG A 319 46.62 14.93 118.88
C ARG A 319 46.57 16.23 119.69
N LYS A 320 45.45 16.51 120.38
CA LYS A 320 45.31 17.65 121.29
C LYS A 320 46.18 17.50 122.54
N PHE A 321 46.19 16.32 123.17
CA PHE A 321 47.05 16.06 124.33
C PHE A 321 48.54 16.11 124.00
N ILE A 322 48.95 15.53 122.86
CA ILE A 322 50.32 15.62 122.38
C ILE A 322 50.70 17.09 122.20
N GLY A 323 49.85 17.90 121.57
CA GLY A 323 50.09 19.35 121.47
C GLY A 323 50.26 20.05 122.83
N GLN A 324 49.45 19.68 123.83
CA GLN A 324 49.60 20.21 125.19
C GLN A 324 50.93 19.79 125.84
N PHE A 325 51.35 18.54 125.67
CA PHE A 325 52.63 18.08 126.21
C PHE A 325 53.82 18.70 125.46
N GLU A 326 53.73 18.86 124.14
CA GLU A 326 54.74 19.54 123.34
C GLU A 326 54.93 21.01 123.77
N GLU A 327 53.87 21.67 124.27
CA GLU A 327 53.93 23.02 124.84
C GLU A 327 54.43 23.05 126.29
N ASN A 328 53.98 22.11 127.14
CA ASN A 328 54.31 22.10 128.57
C ASN A 328 55.71 21.53 128.88
N VAL A 329 56.19 20.54 128.12
CA VAL A 329 57.51 19.93 128.33
C VAL A 329 58.67 20.94 128.25
N PRO A 330 58.74 21.86 127.28
CA PRO A 330 59.80 22.87 127.28
C PRO A 330 59.66 23.88 128.43
N VAL A 331 58.43 24.23 128.85
CA VAL A 331 58.19 25.12 129.99
C VAL A 331 58.67 24.48 131.30
N LEU A 332 58.22 23.25 131.60
CA LEU A 332 58.67 22.52 132.79
C LEU A 332 60.17 22.23 132.76
N ARG A 333 60.75 21.97 131.57
CA ARG A 333 62.20 21.81 131.45
C ARG A 333 62.94 23.09 131.84
N ALA A 334 62.47 24.26 131.41
CA ALA A 334 63.03 25.54 131.81
C ALA A 334 62.84 25.81 133.32
N GLU A 335 61.68 25.46 133.88
CA GLU A 335 61.37 25.64 135.31
C GLU A 335 62.22 24.74 136.22
N VAL A 336 62.50 23.49 135.79
CA VAL A 336 63.43 22.58 136.48
C VAL A 336 64.87 23.10 136.38
N GLU A 337 65.29 23.60 135.23
CA GLU A 337 66.61 24.24 135.07
C GLU A 337 66.75 25.49 135.98
N GLU A 338 65.67 26.26 136.20
CA GLU A 338 65.65 27.42 137.09
C GLU A 338 65.66 27.04 138.58
N LEU A 339 64.84 26.06 139.01
CA LEU A 339 64.82 25.57 140.39
C LEU A 339 66.13 24.87 140.79
N GLN A 340 66.79 24.21 139.85
CA GLN A 340 68.09 23.58 140.09
C GLN A 340 69.23 24.61 140.23
N ALA A 341 69.06 25.84 139.73
CA ALA A 341 69.99 26.95 139.94
C ALA A 341 69.84 27.67 141.29
N GLN A 342 68.73 27.46 142.02
CA GLN A 342 68.43 28.14 143.29
C GLN A 342 68.75 27.33 144.56
N ILE A 343 69.14 26.05 144.44
CA ILE A 343 69.51 25.22 145.59
C ILE A 343 71.01 25.32 145.84
N GLN A 344 71.38 26.03 146.92
CA GLN A 344 72.71 25.97 147.54
C GLN A 344 72.74 24.80 148.56
N GLU A 345 73.82 24.01 148.58
CA GLU A 345 73.92 22.77 149.35
C GLU A 345 73.85 23.02 150.89
N PRO A 346 72.90 22.37 151.61
CA PRO A 346 72.73 22.53 153.07
C PRO A 346 73.93 22.15 153.96
N ARG A 347 74.99 21.58 153.38
CA ARG A 347 76.22 21.21 154.11
C ARG A 347 77.06 22.42 154.52
N GLU A 348 76.82 23.60 153.93
CA GLU A 348 77.64 24.81 154.17
C GLU A 348 77.09 25.75 155.27
N VAL A 349 75.87 25.54 155.79
CA VAL A 349 75.22 26.44 156.79
C VAL A 349 75.27 25.90 158.24
N ILE A 350 75.52 24.60 158.44
CA ILE A 350 75.43 23.95 159.76
C ILE A 350 76.82 23.64 160.36
N PHE A 351 77.89 23.77 159.58
CA PHE A 351 79.26 23.47 160.00
C PHE A 351 80.26 24.58 159.68
N GLU A 352 79.86 25.85 159.80
CA GLU A 352 80.77 26.99 159.66
C GLU A 352 81.94 26.91 160.66
N ASP A 353 81.70 26.33 161.85
CA ASP A 353 82.69 26.17 162.91
C ASP A 353 83.47 24.83 162.88
N VAL A 354 83.17 23.93 161.93
CA VAL A 354 83.81 22.60 161.83
C VAL A 354 84.53 22.40 160.49
N LEU A 355 84.21 23.17 159.45
CA LEU A 355 84.76 22.98 158.10
C LEU A 355 85.81 24.01 157.64
N LEU A 356 86.17 25.01 158.46
CA LEU A 356 87.20 26.01 158.11
C LEU A 356 88.62 25.72 158.60
N ARG A 357 88.96 24.48 158.99
CA ARG A 357 90.37 24.07 159.14
C ARG A 357 90.60 22.64 158.71
N ARG A 358 90.64 22.41 157.40
CA ARG A 358 91.73 21.63 156.77
C ARG A 358 91.65 21.75 155.24
N PRO A 359 92.78 22.04 154.57
CA PRO A 359 92.82 22.12 153.12
C PRO A 359 92.55 20.73 152.53
N LYS A 360 91.52 20.62 151.68
CA LYS A 360 91.49 19.52 150.71
C LYS A 360 92.47 19.85 149.60
N CYS A 361 93.48 18.99 149.56
CA CYS A 361 94.50 18.85 148.54
C CYS A 361 93.88 18.61 147.16
N THR A 362 94.51 19.22 146.16
CA THR A 362 94.36 18.94 144.73
C THR A 362 95.38 17.88 144.27
N PRO A 363 95.17 17.25 143.10
CA PRO A 363 95.35 15.79 142.90
C PRO A 363 96.77 15.19 142.86
N ASP A 364 97.85 15.94 143.09
CA ASP A 364 99.22 15.46 142.86
C ASP A 364 100.16 15.76 144.04
N MET A 365 99.75 15.44 145.27
CA MET A 365 100.61 15.58 146.44
C MET A 365 100.77 14.23 147.16
N ASP A 366 101.99 13.70 147.15
CA ASP A 366 102.37 12.45 147.80
C ASP A 366 102.25 12.57 149.33
N VAL A 367 101.36 11.78 149.94
CA VAL A 367 101.17 11.73 151.40
C VAL A 367 101.69 10.40 151.93
N ILE A 368 102.83 10.46 152.63
CA ILE A 368 103.48 9.35 153.34
C ILE A 368 102.84 9.23 154.73
N LEU A 369 102.24 8.07 155.03
CA LEU A 369 101.65 7.76 156.35
C LEU A 369 102.43 6.64 157.04
N ASN A 370 103.04 6.99 158.18
CA ASN A 370 103.75 6.07 159.08
C ASN A 370 102.76 5.39 160.05
N ILE A 371 102.56 4.08 159.83
CA ILE A 371 102.45 2.92 160.76
C ILE A 371 102.32 3.21 162.28
N PRO A 372 101.58 2.39 163.06
CA PRO A 372 102.15 1.12 163.56
C PRO A 372 101.24 -0.12 163.40
N ALA A 373 101.89 -1.26 163.20
CA ALA A 373 101.32 -2.58 162.99
C ALA A 373 101.08 -3.32 164.32
N GLU A 374 99.97 -4.06 164.38
CA GLU A 374 99.68 -5.21 165.28
C GLU A 374 98.43 -5.86 164.63
N GLU A 375 98.50 -6.93 163.83
CA GLU A 375 98.81 -8.34 164.15
C GLU A 375 97.80 -9.00 165.12
N PRO A 376 97.59 -10.33 165.09
CA PRO A 376 96.64 -11.02 164.19
C PRO A 376 95.62 -11.92 164.92
N LEU A 377 94.54 -12.32 164.21
CA LEU A 377 93.64 -13.49 164.47
C LEU A 377 92.86 -13.46 165.82
N PRO A 378 92.07 -14.48 166.24
CA PRO A 378 91.49 -15.68 165.62
C PRO A 378 89.93 -15.72 165.80
N PHE A 379 89.13 -16.51 165.09
CA PHE A 379 88.83 -17.94 165.21
C PHE A 379 87.99 -18.39 164.00
#